data_AF-A0A949E1I7-F1
#
_entry.id   AF-A0A949E1I7-F1
#
_cell.length_a   1.000
_cell.length_b   1.000
_cell.length_c   1.000
_cell.angle_alpha   90.00
_cell.angle_beta   90.00
_cell.angle_gamma   90.00
#
_symmetry.space_group_name_H-M   'P 1'
#
loop_
_entity.id
_entity.type
_entity.pdbx_description
1 polymer ?
#
loop_
_entity_poly.entity_id
_entity_poly.type
_entity_poly.pdbx_seq_one_letter_code
_entity_poly.pdbx_strand_id
1 'polypeptide(L)'
;MKKFFIISIILGIILTPCSFNFPEFNNLQAQTEIYYSETISQNTTWTASSSPYVIYGDSHLRILPGVVLTIEPGVIVKFSENGGLGVNGGEIIAKGTKENPIIFTSNHGSSYPQSGGWSSIEVYNHGKITFDYAVVEYGGFIQSYERLDNKIFKLNTALAQDYYYDNFTGAITISGAQADINNSIIASSTIGLKILDVGDPDYHGYPDYATSTVSIHNSKIYNNDRYGIFNYGSSRVDATYNWWGDDSGPEHPNNPEGQGEIITGDILFDPWIGKEKKKDPVIIVPGIMGSWNVSGKWELDPILHTYDNLWEALKSAGYEENKTLFAFPYQWRLSNSYTAILLKDKIQEVKNICQCDQVDLVTHSMGGLAAKAYIQSNDYQNDVDQLIFLGTPHKGSTKAYLAWEGGEFGPKIKDKIQQRIFAVEADFNGYGSVFKYVRGLPMQSVQELLPIYDYLRDKDTMQLRAYPNNYPVNTFLELLNNQSQLEKLNSINITNILADAGSDSTINNLRVVEKEFIDGEWEHGYPEHYSLPFTDHG
;
A
#
# COMPACT_ATOMS: atom_id res chain seq x y z
N MET A 1 -67.50 9.42 4.49
CA MET A 1 -67.23 9.14 5.92
C MET A 1 -65.98 9.92 6.26
N LYS A 2 -66.14 11.09 6.87
CA LYS A 2 -66.30 11.21 8.33
C LYS A 2 -65.13 10.53 9.02
N LYS A 3 -64.32 11.19 9.82
CA LYS A 3 -64.28 12.58 10.27
C LYS A 3 -62.95 12.60 11.05
N PHE A 4 -62.04 13.53 10.75
CA PHE A 4 -61.78 14.70 11.61
C PHE A 4 -61.22 14.33 13.00
N PHE A 5 -60.14 14.91 13.50
CA PHE A 5 -59.93 16.34 13.81
C PHE A 5 -58.42 16.55 14.04
N ILE A 6 -57.68 17.41 13.34
CA ILE A 6 -57.50 18.87 13.56
C ILE A 6 -57.22 19.21 15.04
N ILE A 7 -56.09 19.88 15.34
CA ILE A 7 -56.01 21.25 15.89
C ILE A 7 -54.59 21.54 16.44
N SER A 8 -54.00 22.59 15.87
CA SER A 8 -52.83 23.34 16.33
C SER A 8 -53.16 24.21 17.58
N ILE A 9 -52.12 24.78 18.19
CA ILE A 9 -52.09 26.07 18.95
C ILE A 9 -52.09 26.00 20.50
N ILE A 10 -50.89 26.33 21.03
CA ILE A 10 -50.51 27.29 22.10
C ILE A 10 -51.08 27.13 23.53
N LEU A 11 -50.15 26.91 24.48
CA LEU A 11 -49.83 27.71 25.70
C LEU A 11 -48.81 26.85 26.50
N GLY A 12 -47.62 27.28 26.91
CA GLY A 12 -47.19 28.59 27.37
C GLY A 12 -46.90 28.51 28.87
N ILE A 13 -45.62 28.64 29.24
CA ILE A 13 -45.08 28.93 30.60
C ILE A 13 -44.96 27.66 31.49
N ILE A 14 -43.78 27.23 31.96
CA ILE A 14 -42.81 27.96 32.78
C ILE A 14 -41.37 27.71 32.29
N LEU A 15 -40.72 28.79 31.83
CA LEU A 15 -39.28 28.98 31.92
C LEU A 15 -39.00 29.58 33.30
N THR A 16 -38.21 28.87 34.11
CA THR A 16 -37.28 29.51 35.05
C THR A 16 -35.92 28.89 34.75
N PRO A 17 -34.88 29.71 34.49
CA PRO A 17 -33.56 29.19 34.22
C PRO A 17 -33.09 28.54 35.52
N CYS A 18 -32.76 27.25 35.47
CA CYS A 18 -31.80 26.74 36.44
C CYS A 18 -30.48 27.39 36.05
N SER A 19 -30.21 28.53 36.68
CA SER A 19 -28.88 29.12 36.75
C SER A 19 -27.96 28.06 37.33
N PHE A 20 -27.28 27.31 36.47
CA PHE A 20 -25.99 26.79 36.84
C PHE A 20 -25.10 28.03 36.97
N ASN A 21 -24.90 28.46 38.21
CA ASN A 21 -23.65 29.10 38.56
C ASN A 21 -22.56 28.12 38.14
N PHE A 22 -21.97 28.34 36.97
CA PHE A 22 -20.56 28.03 36.87
C PHE A 22 -19.93 28.86 37.98
N PRO A 23 -19.18 28.25 38.93
CA PRO A 23 -18.22 29.06 39.64
C PRO A 23 -17.42 29.78 38.55
N GLU A 24 -17.27 31.09 38.68
CA GLU A 24 -16.16 31.79 38.06
C GLU A 24 -14.91 31.02 38.50
N PHE A 25 -14.48 30.06 37.69
CA PHE A 25 -13.08 29.71 37.65
C PHE A 25 -12.43 30.95 37.08
N ASN A 26 -12.07 31.86 37.98
CA ASN A 26 -10.82 32.59 37.84
C ASN A 26 -9.84 31.57 37.25
N ASN A 27 -9.50 31.73 35.96
CA ASN A 27 -8.47 30.96 35.30
C ASN A 27 -7.16 31.30 36.01
N LEU A 28 -6.94 30.69 37.17
CA LEU A 28 -5.62 30.23 37.55
C LEU A 28 -5.30 29.17 36.51
N GLN A 29 -4.65 29.57 35.42
CA GLN A 29 -3.89 28.61 34.64
C GLN A 29 -2.93 27.95 35.63
N ALA A 30 -2.93 26.62 35.71
CA ALA A 30 -1.92 25.87 36.45
C ALA A 30 -0.61 25.87 35.65
N GLN A 31 -0.19 27.08 35.26
CA GLN A 31 1.04 27.33 34.54
C GLN A 31 2.20 26.77 35.36
N THR A 32 2.92 25.84 34.75
CA THR A 32 4.15 25.32 35.33
C THR A 32 5.31 26.06 34.71
N GLU A 33 6.00 26.87 35.51
CA GLU A 33 7.22 27.56 35.09
C GLU A 33 8.41 26.62 35.31
N ILE A 34 9.23 26.45 34.28
CA ILE A 34 10.46 25.67 34.33
C ILE A 34 11.60 26.57 33.88
N TYR A 35 12.70 26.61 34.63
CA TYR A 35 13.88 27.37 34.22
C TYR A 35 14.90 26.45 33.53
N TYR A 36 15.56 26.93 32.46
CA TYR A 36 16.56 26.18 31.69
C TYR A 36 17.73 25.64 32.53
N SER A 37 18.02 26.26 33.68
CA SER A 37 19.05 25.80 34.62
C SER A 37 18.67 24.49 35.32
N GLU A 38 17.40 24.11 35.29
CA GLU A 38 16.92 22.82 35.75
C GLU A 38 17.30 21.71 34.76
N THR A 39 17.09 20.46 35.16
CA THR A 39 17.37 19.30 34.33
C THR A 39 16.40 18.19 34.68
N ILE A 40 15.84 17.54 33.67
CA ILE A 40 15.00 16.36 33.83
C ILE A 40 15.93 15.14 33.99
N SER A 41 16.22 14.80 35.24
CA SER A 41 17.18 13.77 35.63
C SER A 41 16.55 12.41 35.98
N GLN A 42 15.22 12.34 36.01
CA GLN A 42 14.45 11.13 36.23
C GLN A 42 13.20 11.14 35.34
N ASN A 43 12.64 9.95 35.10
CA ASN A 43 11.44 9.82 34.28
C ASN A 43 10.34 10.74 34.81
N THR A 44 9.79 11.55 33.92
CA THR A 44 8.86 12.63 34.27
C THR A 44 7.69 12.60 33.32
N THR A 45 6.50 12.88 33.84
CA THR A 45 5.28 13.02 33.05
C THR A 45 4.78 14.46 33.15
N TRP A 46 4.58 15.10 31.99
CA TRP A 46 3.88 16.37 31.89
C TRP A 46 2.41 16.14 31.60
N THR A 47 1.55 16.71 32.44
CA THR A 47 0.11 16.44 32.45
C THR A 47 -0.69 17.65 31.98
N ALA A 48 -1.85 17.42 31.37
CA ALA A 48 -2.73 18.50 30.92
C ALA A 48 -3.20 19.40 32.09
N SER A 49 -3.34 18.84 33.29
CA SER A 49 -3.71 19.60 34.51
C SER A 49 -2.66 20.61 34.98
N SER A 50 -1.44 20.50 34.49
CA SER A 50 -0.31 21.38 34.81
C SER A 50 0.16 22.19 33.59
N SER A 51 -0.64 22.21 32.53
CA SER A 51 -0.39 22.94 31.30
C SER A 51 -0.92 24.40 31.40
N PRO A 52 -0.26 25.40 30.77
CA PRO A 52 0.94 25.29 29.96
C PRO A 52 2.21 25.08 30.79
N TYR A 53 3.17 24.35 30.21
CA TYR A 53 4.55 24.31 30.67
C TYR A 53 5.32 25.42 29.96
N VAL A 54 5.84 26.38 30.70
CA VAL A 54 6.56 27.54 30.15
C VAL A 54 8.02 27.45 30.54
N ILE A 55 8.88 27.29 29.53
CA ILE A 55 10.33 27.18 29.71
C ILE A 55 10.94 28.57 29.57
N TYR A 56 11.50 29.06 30.67
CA TYR A 56 12.21 30.33 30.77
C TYR A 56 13.71 30.13 30.69
N GLY A 57 14.38 31.00 29.93
CA GLY A 57 15.82 30.96 29.78
C GLY A 57 16.29 31.32 28.38
N ASP A 58 17.61 31.42 28.26
CA ASP A 58 18.35 31.64 27.01
C ASP A 58 19.06 30.36 26.52
N SER A 59 18.62 29.18 27.01
CA SER A 59 19.19 27.89 26.66
C SER A 59 18.18 26.74 26.77
N HIS A 60 18.62 25.52 26.48
CA HIS A 60 17.79 24.31 26.44
C HIS A 60 17.58 23.72 27.85
N LEU A 61 16.32 23.39 28.17
CA LEU A 61 16.02 22.48 29.29
C LEU A 61 16.48 21.07 28.91
N ARG A 62 17.38 20.49 29.71
CA ARG A 62 18.04 19.21 29.38
C ARG A 62 17.30 18.01 29.92
N ILE A 63 17.15 16.99 29.09
CA ILE A 63 16.74 15.62 29.46
C ILE A 63 18.00 14.75 29.42
N LEU A 64 18.32 14.12 30.55
CA LEU A 64 19.57 13.37 30.71
C LEU A 64 19.57 11.99 30.01
N PRO A 65 20.75 11.39 29.81
CA PRO A 65 20.85 10.07 29.21
C PRO A 65 20.02 9.01 29.95
N GLY A 66 19.25 8.22 29.20
CA GLY A 66 18.39 7.16 29.71
C GLY A 66 17.10 7.64 30.41
N VAL A 67 16.83 8.95 30.44
CA VAL A 67 15.63 9.53 31.04
C VAL A 67 14.53 9.70 30.00
N VAL A 68 13.28 9.37 30.38
CA VAL A 68 12.10 9.54 29.53
C VAL A 68 11.21 10.68 30.03
N LEU A 69 10.96 11.66 29.17
CA LEU A 69 9.90 12.65 29.34
C LEU A 69 8.66 12.20 28.57
N THR A 70 7.58 11.87 29.30
CA THR A 70 6.27 11.58 28.70
C THR A 70 5.40 12.83 28.75
N ILE A 71 4.81 13.22 27.63
CA ILE A 71 3.92 14.38 27.54
C ILE A 71 2.51 13.87 27.18
N GLU A 72 1.55 14.15 28.04
CA GLU A 72 0.16 13.71 27.86
C GLU A 72 -0.59 14.53 26.79
N PRO A 73 -1.64 13.97 26.16
CA PRO A 73 -2.49 14.69 25.22
C PRO A 73 -3.01 16.02 25.76
N GLY A 74 -3.06 17.05 24.91
CA GLY A 74 -3.56 18.38 25.25
C GLY A 74 -2.56 19.29 25.98
N VAL A 75 -1.34 18.82 26.26
CA VAL A 75 -0.30 19.65 26.86
C VAL A 75 0.22 20.68 25.85
N ILE A 76 0.28 21.93 26.29
CA ILE A 76 0.97 23.05 25.63
C ILE A 76 2.31 23.30 26.32
N VAL A 77 3.39 23.31 25.54
CA VAL A 77 4.76 23.65 25.93
C VAL A 77 5.16 24.94 25.22
N LYS A 78 5.55 25.95 25.99
CA LYS A 78 5.93 27.28 25.49
C LYS A 78 7.38 27.59 25.80
N PHE A 79 8.09 28.17 24.84
CA PHE A 79 9.50 28.48 24.97
C PHE A 79 9.77 29.98 24.90
N SER A 80 10.59 30.49 25.83
CA SER A 80 11.12 31.85 25.73
C SER A 80 12.06 32.01 24.53
N GLU A 81 12.38 33.26 24.17
CA GLU A 81 13.38 33.56 23.14
C GLU A 81 14.71 32.84 23.45
N ASN A 82 15.26 32.10 22.50
CA ASN A 82 16.44 31.21 22.64
C ASN A 82 16.27 29.98 23.54
N GLY A 83 15.10 29.79 24.17
CA GLY A 83 14.78 28.58 24.93
C GLY A 83 14.47 27.37 24.03
N GLY A 84 14.66 26.16 24.55
CA GLY A 84 14.38 24.92 23.82
C GLY A 84 14.40 23.68 24.71
N LEU A 85 14.32 22.49 24.09
CA LEU A 85 14.55 21.20 24.75
C LEU A 85 15.81 20.53 24.21
N GLY A 86 16.67 20.03 25.10
CA GLY A 86 17.86 19.28 24.74
C GLY A 86 17.75 17.83 25.20
N VAL A 87 17.54 16.90 24.27
CA VAL A 87 17.40 15.46 24.52
C VAL A 87 18.77 14.79 24.36
N ASN A 88 19.54 14.73 25.45
CA ASN A 88 20.89 14.17 25.47
C ASN A 88 20.85 12.68 25.80
N GLY A 89 20.77 11.79 24.81
CA GLY A 89 20.67 10.34 25.04
C GLY A 89 19.46 9.89 25.86
N GLY A 90 18.49 10.80 26.06
CA GLY A 90 17.19 10.53 26.67
C GLY A 90 16.11 10.33 25.62
N GLU A 91 14.85 10.35 26.05
CA GLU A 91 13.69 10.17 25.18
C GLU A 91 12.57 11.15 25.49
N ILE A 92 11.92 11.70 24.46
CA ILE A 92 10.60 12.34 24.57
C ILE A 92 9.55 11.46 23.90
N ILE A 93 8.49 11.15 24.63
CA ILE A 93 7.29 10.50 24.11
C ILE A 93 6.12 11.50 24.20
N ALA A 94 5.72 12.06 23.07
CA ALA A 94 4.61 13.00 22.95
C ALA A 94 3.56 12.43 22.01
N LYS A 95 2.59 11.69 22.58
CA LYS A 95 1.50 11.04 21.83
C LYS A 95 0.18 11.68 22.18
N GLY A 96 -0.17 12.72 21.43
CA GLY A 96 -1.45 13.41 21.52
C GLY A 96 -2.58 12.63 20.84
N THR A 97 -3.67 13.35 20.59
CA THR A 97 -4.80 12.86 19.78
C THR A 97 -5.24 13.96 18.82
N LYS A 98 -6.05 13.61 17.81
CA LYS A 98 -6.62 14.61 16.88
C LYS A 98 -7.38 15.70 17.61
N GLU A 99 -8.13 15.34 18.64
CA GLU A 99 -8.96 16.26 19.44
C GLU A 99 -8.12 17.05 20.45
N ASN A 100 -7.06 16.44 20.98
CA ASN A 100 -6.17 17.05 21.98
C ASN A 100 -4.71 16.86 21.56
N PRO A 101 -4.22 17.65 20.59
CA PRO A 101 -2.83 17.59 20.17
C PRO A 101 -1.90 18.13 21.26
N ILE A 102 -0.64 17.73 21.21
CA ILE A 102 0.43 18.32 22.05
C ILE A 102 1.05 19.47 21.27
N ILE A 103 1.17 20.65 21.87
CA ILE A 103 1.60 21.87 21.16
C ILE A 103 2.93 22.35 21.72
N PHE A 104 3.96 22.46 20.86
CA PHE A 104 5.25 23.10 21.13
C PHE A 104 5.30 24.42 20.37
N THR A 105 5.41 25.54 21.09
CA THR A 105 5.27 26.87 20.48
C THR A 105 6.07 27.95 21.22
N SER A 106 6.15 29.14 20.64
CA SER A 106 6.79 30.29 21.29
C SER A 106 5.95 30.81 22.46
N ASN A 107 6.63 31.32 23.50
CA ASN A 107 6.04 32.05 24.60
C ASN A 107 5.84 33.55 24.28
N HIS A 108 6.23 34.02 23.09
CA HIS A 108 5.79 35.34 22.62
C HIS A 108 4.27 35.31 22.48
N GLY A 109 3.59 36.27 23.13
CA GLY A 109 2.13 36.37 23.07
C GLY A 109 1.61 36.48 21.64
N SER A 110 0.30 36.29 21.46
CA SER A 110 -0.41 36.26 20.16
C SER A 110 -0.27 37.52 19.30
N SER A 111 0.43 38.55 19.77
CA SER A 111 0.78 39.74 19.00
C SER A 111 2.00 39.57 18.10
N TYR A 112 2.85 38.54 18.27
CA TYR A 112 4.10 38.38 17.50
C TYR A 112 4.71 36.95 17.48
N PRO A 113 3.99 35.86 17.13
CA PRO A 113 4.66 34.60 16.82
C PRO A 113 5.35 34.73 15.45
N GLN A 114 6.67 34.74 15.46
CA GLN A 114 7.54 34.78 14.28
C GLN A 114 8.34 33.48 14.25
N SER A 115 8.61 32.97 13.06
CA SER A 115 9.57 31.89 12.84
C SER A 115 10.87 32.18 13.61
N GLY A 116 11.40 31.17 14.31
CA GLY A 116 12.52 31.35 15.22
C GLY A 116 12.22 32.11 16.50
N GLY A 117 10.95 32.17 16.92
CA GLY A 117 10.52 32.70 18.21
C GLY A 117 10.97 31.87 19.42
N TRP A 118 11.61 30.73 19.19
CA TRP A 118 12.35 29.92 20.17
C TRP A 118 13.42 29.09 19.44
N SER A 119 14.29 28.41 20.21
CA SER A 119 15.46 27.71 19.66
C SER A 119 15.13 26.41 18.93
N SER A 120 15.20 25.27 19.60
CA SER A 120 15.01 23.98 18.98
C SER A 120 14.58 22.92 20.00
N ILE A 121 13.90 21.89 19.52
CA ILE A 121 13.92 20.58 20.17
C ILE A 121 15.11 19.85 19.56
N GLU A 122 16.24 19.92 20.26
CA GLU A 122 17.51 19.35 19.84
C GLU A 122 17.66 17.95 20.42
N VAL A 123 17.90 16.96 19.55
CA VAL A 123 18.02 15.54 19.92
C VAL A 123 19.38 15.05 19.48
N TYR A 124 20.16 14.55 20.43
CA TYR A 124 21.55 14.18 20.18
C TYR A 124 22.03 13.06 21.10
N ASN A 125 23.23 12.55 20.82
CA ASN A 125 23.89 11.50 21.61
C ASN A 125 22.99 10.25 21.75
N HIS A 126 22.52 9.72 20.63
CA HIS A 126 21.58 8.58 20.59
C HIS A 126 20.22 8.84 21.27
N GLY A 127 19.88 10.12 21.49
CA GLY A 127 18.57 10.52 21.99
C GLY A 127 17.45 10.18 21.00
N LYS A 128 16.22 10.15 21.51
CA LYS A 128 15.05 9.76 20.71
C LYS A 128 13.86 10.68 20.96
N ILE A 129 13.10 10.96 19.91
CA ILE A 129 11.76 11.53 20.03
C ILE A 129 10.72 10.66 19.31
N THR A 130 9.54 10.54 19.90
CA THR A 130 8.36 9.92 19.28
C THR A 130 7.20 10.89 19.38
N PHE A 131 6.82 11.49 18.25
CA PHE A 131 5.73 12.46 18.16
C PHE A 131 4.57 11.86 17.38
N ASP A 132 3.38 11.88 17.98
CA ASP A 132 2.13 11.49 17.32
C ASP A 132 1.04 12.50 17.70
N TYR A 133 0.36 13.10 16.72
CA TYR A 133 -0.54 14.25 16.95
C TYR A 133 0.12 15.38 17.75
N ALA A 134 1.35 15.74 17.38
CA ALA A 134 2.06 16.90 17.89
C ALA A 134 1.98 18.08 16.89
N VAL A 135 2.03 19.30 17.41
CA VAL A 135 2.14 20.54 16.64
C VAL A 135 3.42 21.23 17.08
N VAL A 136 4.37 21.43 16.18
CA VAL A 136 5.63 22.15 16.44
C VAL A 136 5.67 23.36 15.54
N GLU A 137 5.59 24.54 16.14
CA GLU A 137 5.49 25.80 15.41
C GLU A 137 6.40 26.89 15.96
N TYR A 138 6.79 27.82 15.08
CA TYR A 138 7.57 29.02 15.41
C TYR A 138 8.97 28.74 15.97
N GLY A 139 9.50 27.53 15.75
CA GLY A 139 10.85 27.15 16.17
C GLY A 139 11.92 27.48 15.13
N GLY A 140 13.16 27.18 15.48
CA GLY A 140 14.33 27.35 14.61
C GLY A 140 15.00 28.70 14.80
N PHE A 141 15.99 28.76 15.67
CA PHE A 141 16.80 29.95 15.93
C PHE A 141 17.81 30.25 14.81
N ILE A 142 18.01 31.55 14.58
CA ILE A 142 19.04 32.12 13.70
C ILE A 142 20.19 32.61 14.58
N GLN A 143 21.36 31.99 14.49
CA GLN A 143 22.53 32.46 15.22
C GLN A 143 23.07 33.76 14.59
N SER A 144 22.69 34.91 15.15
CA SER A 144 23.08 36.24 14.63
C SER A 144 24.30 36.85 15.32
N TYR A 145 25.13 36.07 16.02
CA TYR A 145 26.23 36.62 16.83
C TYR A 145 27.60 36.12 16.37
N GLU A 146 28.49 37.06 16.03
CA GLU A 146 29.92 36.80 15.93
C GLU A 146 30.68 37.37 17.14
N ARG A 147 31.78 36.69 17.51
CA ARG A 147 32.77 37.15 18.47
C ARG A 147 33.98 37.72 17.71
N LEU A 148 34.12 39.04 17.74
CA LEU A 148 35.34 39.74 17.34
C LEU A 148 35.93 40.44 18.58
N ASP A 149 37.19 40.15 18.90
CA ASP A 149 37.93 40.78 20.02
C ASP A 149 37.15 40.82 21.36
N ASN A 150 36.61 39.67 21.79
CA ASN A 150 35.80 39.53 23.02
C ASN A 150 34.53 40.41 23.09
N LYS A 151 34.07 40.96 21.97
CA LYS A 151 32.79 41.65 21.86
C LYS A 151 31.82 40.83 21.02
N ILE A 152 30.56 40.80 21.47
CA ILE A 152 29.46 40.11 20.79
C ILE A 152 28.78 41.13 19.87
N PHE A 153 28.74 40.86 18.57
CA PHE A 153 28.07 41.71 17.58
C PHE A 153 26.82 41.03 17.05
N LYS A 154 25.66 41.71 17.12
CA LYS A 154 24.44 41.27 16.42
C LYS A 154 24.57 41.62 14.94
N LEU A 155 24.70 40.62 14.08
CA LEU A 155 24.71 40.79 12.63
C LEU A 155 23.34 41.32 12.19
N ASN A 156 23.34 42.58 11.74
CA ASN A 156 22.14 43.31 11.36
C ASN A 156 22.25 43.71 9.88
N THR A 157 22.38 42.75 8.95
CA THR A 157 22.35 43.02 7.50
C THR A 157 21.83 41.82 6.70
N ALA A 158 21.16 42.13 5.59
CA ALA A 158 20.76 41.20 4.52
C ALA A 158 21.93 40.42 3.86
N LEU A 159 23.17 40.59 4.35
CA LEU A 159 24.37 39.90 3.88
C LEU A 159 24.66 38.61 4.66
N ALA A 160 23.99 38.36 5.79
CA ALA A 160 24.06 37.08 6.51
C ALA A 160 23.28 35.95 5.80
N GLN A 161 22.51 36.28 4.76
CA GLN A 161 21.60 35.34 4.08
C GLN A 161 22.30 34.35 3.15
N ASP A 162 23.47 34.70 2.60
CA ASP A 162 24.12 33.95 1.50
C ASP A 162 25.34 33.11 1.91
N TYR A 163 25.86 33.20 3.15
CA TYR A 163 27.18 32.62 3.47
C TYR A 163 27.25 31.53 4.56
N TYR A 164 26.17 31.18 5.25
CA TYR A 164 26.22 30.09 6.24
C TYR A 164 24.91 29.30 6.30
N TYR A 165 24.88 28.13 5.65
CA TYR A 165 23.82 27.12 5.84
C TYR A 165 23.86 26.50 7.26
N ASP A 166 24.97 26.68 7.98
CA ASP A 166 25.21 26.07 9.29
C ASP A 166 24.53 26.81 10.45
N ASN A 167 24.25 28.12 10.33
CA ASN A 167 23.80 28.95 11.46
C ASN A 167 22.29 28.89 11.78
N PHE A 168 21.51 28.11 11.01
CA PHE A 168 20.07 27.94 11.22
C PHE A 168 19.79 26.61 11.92
N THR A 169 19.07 26.66 13.03
CA THR A 169 18.54 25.45 13.68
C THR A 169 17.15 25.13 13.14
N GLY A 170 16.78 23.85 13.13
CA GLY A 170 15.39 23.45 12.88
C GLY A 170 14.53 23.66 14.12
N ALA A 171 13.22 23.76 13.97
CA ALA A 171 12.31 23.62 15.11
C ALA A 171 12.53 22.27 15.80
N ILE A 172 12.84 21.24 15.01
CA ILE A 172 13.38 19.97 15.46
C ILE A 172 14.76 19.78 14.80
N THR A 173 15.79 19.54 15.61
CA THR A 173 17.15 19.24 15.13
C THR A 173 17.57 17.86 15.62
N ILE A 174 17.91 16.96 14.69
CA ILE A 174 18.34 15.59 14.97
C ILE A 174 19.82 15.43 14.59
N SER A 175 20.68 15.10 15.55
CA SER A 175 22.12 14.95 15.33
C SER A 175 22.66 13.67 15.98
N GLY A 176 22.89 12.63 15.18
CA GLY A 176 23.26 11.30 15.67
C GLY A 176 22.21 10.70 16.59
N ALA A 177 20.94 10.86 16.21
CA ALA A 177 19.78 10.59 17.05
C ALA A 177 18.60 10.07 16.22
N GLN A 178 17.48 9.75 16.89
CA GLN A 178 16.32 9.14 16.27
C GLN A 178 15.07 9.99 16.40
N ALA A 179 14.27 10.07 15.33
CA ALA A 179 12.95 10.70 15.36
C ALA A 179 11.93 9.85 14.60
N ASP A 180 10.80 9.58 15.27
CA ASP A 180 9.61 8.98 14.68
C ASP A 180 8.43 9.95 14.84
N ILE A 181 7.95 10.50 13.74
CA ILE A 181 6.93 11.56 13.73
C ILE A 181 5.74 11.12 12.87
N ASN A 182 4.55 11.08 13.46
CA ASN A 182 3.33 10.66 12.78
C ASN A 182 2.19 11.63 13.06
N ASN A 183 1.25 11.76 12.12
CA ASN A 183 0.00 12.52 12.28
C ASN A 183 0.18 13.95 12.86
N SER A 184 1.33 14.56 12.60
CA SER A 184 1.78 15.78 13.28
C SER A 184 1.82 16.97 12.33
N ILE A 185 2.00 18.17 12.89
CA ILE A 185 2.14 19.42 12.15
C ILE A 185 3.48 20.04 12.49
N ILE A 186 4.29 20.31 11.46
CA ILE A 186 5.54 21.05 11.56
C ILE A 186 5.41 22.28 10.66
N ALA A 187 5.25 23.46 11.25
CA ALA A 187 4.90 24.63 10.47
C ALA A 187 5.46 25.94 11.04
N SER A 188 5.40 27.00 10.23
CA SER A 188 5.68 28.37 10.66
C SER A 188 7.02 28.54 11.37
N SER A 189 8.00 27.69 11.03
CA SER A 189 9.33 27.64 11.64
C SER A 189 10.38 28.08 10.65
N THR A 190 11.60 28.39 11.11
CA THR A 190 12.68 28.77 10.18
C THR A 190 13.05 27.60 9.26
N ILE A 191 13.32 26.45 9.87
CA ILE A 191 13.42 25.14 9.22
C ILE A 191 12.53 24.21 10.03
N GLY A 192 11.70 23.39 9.39
CA GLY A 192 10.85 22.43 10.10
C GLY A 192 11.71 21.37 10.82
N LEU A 193 12.37 20.51 10.04
CA LEU A 193 13.31 19.50 10.52
C LEU A 193 14.70 19.72 9.93
N LYS A 194 15.73 19.76 10.78
CA LYS A 194 17.14 19.74 10.38
C LYS A 194 17.80 18.44 10.85
N ILE A 195 18.40 17.70 9.93
CA ILE A 195 19.05 16.42 10.19
C ILE A 195 20.54 16.58 9.90
N LEU A 196 21.37 16.18 10.86
CA LEU A 196 22.82 16.16 10.79
C LEU A 196 23.30 14.77 11.24
N ASP A 197 24.45 14.31 10.75
CA ASP A 197 25.23 13.32 11.50
C ASP A 197 26.05 14.04 12.59
N VAL A 198 26.58 13.31 13.57
CA VAL A 198 27.42 13.94 14.61
C VAL A 198 28.59 14.70 13.96
N GLY A 199 28.53 16.04 13.95
CA GLY A 199 29.57 16.86 13.34
C GLY A 199 29.18 18.30 12.96
N ASP A 200 28.81 19.13 13.94
CA ASP A 200 29.45 20.45 13.96
C ASP A 200 30.72 20.32 14.83
N PRO A 201 31.93 20.50 14.28
CA PRO A 201 33.17 20.43 15.05
C PRO A 201 33.26 21.47 16.19
N ASP A 202 32.38 22.46 16.26
CA ASP A 202 32.37 23.48 17.32
C ASP A 202 31.51 23.10 18.56
N TYR A 203 30.74 22.01 18.53
CA TYR A 203 29.90 21.61 19.67
C TYR A 203 30.40 20.35 20.41
N HIS A 204 31.24 20.59 21.43
CA HIS A 204 31.45 19.76 22.61
C HIS A 204 31.72 18.24 22.40
N GLY A 205 32.88 17.88 21.83
CA GLY A 205 33.75 16.83 22.39
C GLY A 205 33.18 15.41 22.65
N TYR A 206 32.38 14.84 21.74
CA TYR A 206 31.99 13.42 21.81
C TYR A 206 32.54 12.61 20.61
N PRO A 207 33.19 11.46 20.82
CA PRO A 207 33.89 10.70 19.78
C PRO A 207 33.04 9.66 19.04
N ASP A 208 31.71 9.68 19.17
CA ASP A 208 30.84 8.63 18.63
C ASP A 208 30.13 9.10 17.36
N TYR A 209 30.51 8.53 16.20
CA TYR A 209 29.91 8.83 14.89
C TYR A 209 28.56 8.10 14.77
N ALA A 210 27.52 8.66 15.37
CA ALA A 210 26.17 8.15 15.22
C ALA A 210 25.49 8.76 13.98
N THR A 211 24.85 7.92 13.17
CA THR A 211 24.00 8.36 12.06
C THR A 211 22.61 8.71 12.58
N SER A 212 22.00 9.77 12.04
CA SER A 212 20.62 10.10 12.37
C SER A 212 19.62 9.21 11.63
N THR A 213 18.60 8.69 12.32
CA THR A 213 17.49 7.94 11.68
C THR A 213 16.17 8.66 11.90
N VAL A 214 15.53 9.11 10.81
CA VAL A 214 14.34 9.95 10.86
C VAL A 214 13.27 9.41 9.93
N SER A 215 12.07 9.20 10.48
CA SER A 215 10.84 8.92 9.73
C SER A 215 9.77 9.95 10.09
N ILE A 216 9.08 10.47 9.08
CA ILE A 216 7.92 11.33 9.24
C ILE A 216 6.82 10.92 8.26
N HIS A 217 5.63 10.60 8.76
CA HIS A 217 4.51 10.13 7.93
C HIS A 217 3.19 10.77 8.34
N ASN A 218 2.23 10.77 7.42
CA ASN A 218 0.85 11.21 7.65
C ASN A 218 0.76 12.61 8.28
N SER A 219 1.78 13.44 8.09
CA SER A 219 1.97 14.71 8.75
C SER A 219 1.83 15.86 7.75
N LYS A 220 1.72 17.09 8.29
CA LYS A 220 1.68 18.31 7.49
C LYS A 220 2.93 19.14 7.76
N ILE A 221 3.69 19.43 6.71
CA ILE A 221 4.88 20.27 6.74
C ILE A 221 4.59 21.44 5.83
N TYR A 222 4.47 22.65 6.36
CA TYR A 222 4.06 23.82 5.57
C TYR A 222 4.39 25.16 6.23
N ASN A 223 4.49 26.21 5.42
CA ASN A 223 4.80 27.58 5.84
C ASN A 223 6.10 27.69 6.65
N ASN A 224 7.13 26.89 6.36
CA ASN A 224 8.45 27.13 6.95
C ASN A 224 9.25 28.09 6.07
N ASP A 225 10.02 29.00 6.69
CA ASP A 225 10.62 30.14 5.99
C ASP A 225 11.73 29.74 5.00
N ARG A 226 12.39 28.60 5.23
CA ARG A 226 13.52 28.13 4.39
C ARG A 226 13.30 26.72 3.86
N TYR A 227 13.12 25.76 4.75
CA TYR A 227 13.00 24.35 4.39
C TYR A 227 11.97 23.65 5.28
N GLY A 228 11.16 22.78 4.68
CA GLY A 228 10.37 21.82 5.44
C GLY A 228 11.28 20.79 6.09
N ILE A 229 12.19 20.21 5.30
CA ILE A 229 13.22 19.28 5.76
C ILE A 229 14.57 19.62 5.11
N PHE A 230 15.59 19.78 5.95
CA PHE A 230 16.99 19.94 5.55
C PHE A 230 17.79 18.72 6.02
N ASN A 231 18.09 17.78 5.11
CA ASN A 231 18.89 16.60 5.43
C ASN A 231 20.36 16.78 5.01
N TYR A 232 21.24 16.94 6.00
CA TYR A 232 22.69 16.94 5.84
C TYR A 232 23.36 15.69 6.46
N GLY A 233 22.55 14.76 6.97
CA GLY A 233 23.03 13.46 7.43
C GLY A 233 23.32 12.50 6.27
N SER A 234 24.07 11.45 6.55
CA SER A 234 24.41 10.40 5.58
C SER A 234 23.27 9.42 5.31
N SER A 235 22.28 9.37 6.19
CA SER A 235 21.14 8.45 6.09
C SER A 235 19.95 9.12 5.40
N ARG A 236 19.24 8.32 4.58
CA ARG A 236 18.01 8.73 3.91
C ARG A 236 16.89 8.97 4.93
N VAL A 237 16.20 10.10 4.80
CA VAL A 237 14.98 10.39 5.57
C VAL A 237 13.77 9.82 4.86
N ASP A 238 12.94 9.03 5.55
CA ASP A 238 11.65 8.59 5.02
C ASP A 238 10.56 9.60 5.39
N ALA A 239 10.15 10.39 4.41
CA ALA A 239 9.14 11.43 4.50
C ALA A 239 7.94 11.15 3.58
N THR A 240 7.62 9.89 3.35
CA THR A 240 6.43 9.49 2.57
C THR A 240 5.13 9.80 3.31
N TYR A 241 4.06 9.95 2.53
CA TYR A 241 2.70 10.19 2.98
C TYR A 241 2.52 11.49 3.78
N ASN A 242 3.27 12.54 3.46
CA ASN A 242 3.09 13.87 4.06
C ASN A 242 2.41 14.85 3.11
N TRP A 243 1.74 15.86 3.69
CA TRP A 243 1.27 17.05 3.00
C TRP A 243 2.34 18.13 3.07
N TRP A 244 2.74 18.67 1.93
CA TRP A 244 3.85 19.63 1.81
C TRP A 244 3.40 21.07 1.58
N GLY A 245 2.12 21.38 1.83
CA GLY A 245 1.56 22.71 1.57
C GLY A 245 0.93 22.88 0.20
N ASP A 246 1.20 21.98 -0.76
CA ASP A 246 0.65 22.00 -2.12
C ASP A 246 0.43 20.58 -2.70
N ASP A 247 -0.56 20.42 -3.58
CA ASP A 247 -0.95 19.13 -4.20
C ASP A 247 0.16 18.59 -5.12
N SER A 248 0.99 19.47 -5.68
CA SER A 248 2.16 19.10 -6.49
C SER A 248 3.32 18.53 -5.65
N GLY A 249 3.22 18.55 -4.31
CA GLY A 249 4.25 18.01 -3.41
C GLY A 249 5.38 19.00 -3.13
N PRO A 250 6.48 18.54 -2.51
CA PRO A 250 7.56 19.42 -2.10
C PRO A 250 8.42 19.86 -3.29
N GLU A 251 9.01 21.05 -3.22
CA GLU A 251 10.01 21.50 -4.19
C GLU A 251 11.31 20.72 -3.98
N HIS A 252 11.73 19.96 -4.99
CA HIS A 252 12.95 19.14 -4.96
C HIS A 252 13.43 18.83 -6.39
N PRO A 253 14.74 18.61 -6.66
CA PRO A 253 15.22 18.24 -8.00
C PRO A 253 14.54 16.99 -8.61
N ASN A 254 14.11 16.04 -7.79
CA ASN A 254 13.35 14.85 -8.22
C ASN A 254 11.83 15.09 -8.30
N ASN A 255 11.36 16.32 -8.05
CA ASN A 255 9.97 16.77 -8.22
C ASN A 255 9.96 18.22 -8.76
N PRO A 256 10.39 18.45 -10.01
CA PRO A 256 10.65 19.80 -10.54
C PRO A 256 9.41 20.69 -10.69
N GLU A 257 8.20 20.12 -10.61
CA GLU A 257 6.93 20.85 -10.65
C GLU A 257 6.35 21.11 -9.25
N GLY A 258 7.00 20.63 -8.19
CA GLY A 258 6.55 20.80 -6.81
C GLY A 258 6.58 22.25 -6.37
N GLN A 259 5.46 22.73 -5.82
CA GLN A 259 5.25 24.11 -5.33
C GLN A 259 5.04 24.16 -3.80
N GLY A 260 5.14 23.02 -3.12
CA GLY A 260 5.08 22.94 -1.67
C GLY A 260 6.40 23.37 -1.01
N GLU A 261 6.61 22.90 0.22
CA GLU A 261 7.83 23.17 0.99
C GLU A 261 9.09 22.74 0.23
N ILE A 262 10.12 23.57 0.36
CA ILE A 262 11.46 23.24 -0.15
C ILE A 262 12.08 22.17 0.74
N ILE A 263 12.58 21.10 0.13
CA ILE A 263 13.34 20.06 0.81
C ILE A 263 14.71 19.87 0.16
N THR A 264 15.71 19.44 0.93
CA THR A 264 17.06 19.20 0.42
C THR A 264 17.75 18.02 1.11
N GLY A 265 18.62 17.33 0.38
CA GLY A 265 19.31 16.10 0.83
C GLY A 265 18.63 14.80 0.37
N ASP A 266 19.11 13.65 0.86
CA ASP A 266 18.51 12.35 0.52
C ASP A 266 17.21 12.12 1.31
N ILE A 267 16.08 12.35 0.65
CA ILE A 267 14.73 12.28 1.22
C ILE A 267 13.83 11.45 0.31
N LEU A 268 13.15 10.46 0.86
CA LEU A 268 12.05 9.75 0.21
C LEU A 268 10.73 10.48 0.53
N PHE A 269 10.09 11.11 -0.45
CA PHE A 269 8.86 11.90 -0.24
C PHE A 269 7.66 11.43 -1.09
N ASP A 270 7.87 10.52 -2.04
CA ASP A 270 6.83 9.95 -2.91
C ASP A 270 6.42 8.55 -2.40
N PRO A 271 5.12 8.26 -2.19
CA PRO A 271 3.94 9.13 -2.40
C PRO A 271 3.80 10.24 -1.36
N TRP A 272 3.31 11.41 -1.79
CA TRP A 272 2.86 12.49 -0.91
C TRP A 272 1.33 12.60 -0.89
N ILE A 273 0.79 13.24 0.15
CA ILE A 273 -0.65 13.55 0.26
C ILE A 273 -0.99 14.63 -0.78
N GLY A 274 -2.11 14.48 -1.48
CA GLY A 274 -2.57 15.43 -2.50
C GLY A 274 -2.13 15.08 -3.92
N LYS A 275 -1.15 14.17 -4.08
CA LYS A 275 -0.83 13.58 -5.37
C LYS A 275 -2.05 12.87 -5.96
N GLU A 276 -2.45 13.22 -7.17
CA GLU A 276 -3.50 12.50 -7.88
C GLU A 276 -3.07 11.05 -8.10
N LYS A 277 -3.82 10.10 -7.53
CA LYS A 277 -3.54 8.68 -7.72
C LYS A 277 -3.98 8.28 -9.13
N LYS A 278 -3.04 8.33 -10.08
CA LYS A 278 -3.24 7.76 -11.42
C LYS A 278 -3.51 6.26 -11.25
N LYS A 279 -4.68 5.80 -11.68
CA LYS A 279 -5.04 4.37 -11.65
C LYS A 279 -4.38 3.68 -12.83
N ASP A 280 -3.66 2.59 -12.57
CA ASP A 280 -3.20 1.73 -13.65
C ASP A 280 -4.40 1.09 -14.35
N PRO A 281 -4.39 0.97 -15.68
CA PRO A 281 -5.49 0.36 -16.41
C PRO A 281 -5.59 -1.12 -16.07
N VAL A 282 -6.82 -1.62 -15.97
CA VAL A 282 -7.11 -3.01 -15.68
C VAL A 282 -7.40 -3.77 -16.97
N ILE A 283 -6.77 -4.94 -17.13
CA ILE A 283 -7.05 -5.90 -18.20
C ILE A 283 -7.65 -7.16 -17.59
N ILE A 284 -8.87 -7.51 -18.01
CA ILE A 284 -9.49 -8.79 -17.66
C ILE A 284 -9.02 -9.87 -18.64
N VAL A 285 -8.37 -10.90 -18.09
CA VAL A 285 -7.88 -12.08 -18.81
C VAL A 285 -8.81 -13.27 -18.51
N PRO A 286 -9.71 -13.64 -19.44
CA PRO A 286 -10.68 -14.71 -19.20
C PRO A 286 -10.04 -16.10 -19.17
N GLY A 287 -10.81 -17.08 -18.69
CA GLY A 287 -10.44 -18.48 -18.69
C GLY A 287 -10.99 -19.23 -19.90
N ILE A 288 -10.90 -20.56 -19.86
CA ILE A 288 -11.49 -21.43 -20.89
C ILE A 288 -12.98 -21.09 -21.08
N MET A 289 -13.43 -20.96 -22.33
CA MET A 289 -14.80 -20.53 -22.70
C MET A 289 -15.19 -19.10 -22.30
N GLY A 290 -14.29 -18.30 -21.73
CA GLY A 290 -14.56 -16.89 -21.43
C GLY A 290 -14.40 -15.96 -22.64
N SER A 291 -14.22 -16.50 -23.84
CA SER A 291 -14.07 -15.72 -25.08
C SER A 291 -14.73 -16.42 -26.26
N TRP A 292 -15.42 -15.63 -27.07
CA TRP A 292 -16.16 -16.12 -28.24
C TRP A 292 -15.93 -15.22 -29.44
N ASN A 293 -15.85 -15.83 -30.63
CA ASN A 293 -15.79 -15.09 -31.87
C ASN A 293 -17.20 -14.83 -32.38
N VAL A 294 -17.64 -13.57 -32.31
CA VAL A 294 -18.93 -13.11 -32.80
C VAL A 294 -18.69 -12.24 -34.04
N SER A 295 -19.15 -12.70 -35.20
CA SER A 295 -19.03 -11.98 -36.47
C SER A 295 -17.59 -11.56 -36.84
N GLY A 296 -16.59 -12.40 -36.52
CA GLY A 296 -15.19 -12.14 -36.82
C GLY A 296 -14.43 -11.40 -35.70
N LYS A 297 -15.10 -10.97 -34.63
CA LYS A 297 -14.49 -10.26 -33.49
C LYS A 297 -14.51 -11.13 -32.23
N TRP A 298 -13.40 -11.16 -31.51
CA TRP A 298 -13.33 -11.80 -30.20
C TRP A 298 -13.97 -10.90 -29.14
N GLU A 299 -14.89 -11.48 -28.36
CA GLU A 299 -15.64 -10.80 -27.31
C GLU A 299 -15.54 -11.58 -25.98
N LEU A 300 -15.60 -10.84 -24.87
CA LEU A 300 -15.55 -11.38 -23.51
C LEU A 300 -16.90 -11.99 -23.16
N ASP A 301 -16.97 -13.31 -23.18
CA ASP A 301 -18.12 -14.14 -22.78
C ASP A 301 -19.55 -13.59 -23.05
N PRO A 302 -19.90 -13.28 -24.32
CA PRO A 302 -21.25 -12.82 -24.67
C PRO A 302 -22.35 -13.88 -24.52
N ILE A 303 -22.01 -15.13 -24.18
CA ILE A 303 -22.96 -16.25 -24.09
C ILE A 303 -23.31 -16.56 -22.65
N LEU A 304 -22.30 -16.69 -21.77
CA LEU A 304 -22.52 -17.11 -20.38
C LEU A 304 -22.54 -15.93 -19.41
N HIS A 305 -22.15 -14.73 -19.84
CA HIS A 305 -22.18 -13.50 -19.03
C HIS A 305 -21.42 -13.64 -17.70
N THR A 306 -20.35 -14.45 -17.69
CA THR A 306 -19.58 -14.78 -16.47
C THR A 306 -18.89 -13.55 -15.87
N TYR A 307 -18.54 -12.57 -16.70
CA TYR A 307 -17.70 -11.42 -16.32
C TYR A 307 -18.48 -10.13 -16.09
N ASP A 308 -19.78 -10.08 -16.39
CA ASP A 308 -20.59 -8.86 -16.37
C ASP A 308 -20.56 -8.17 -15.00
N ASN A 309 -20.72 -8.92 -13.91
CA ASN A 309 -20.71 -8.36 -12.56
C ASN A 309 -19.33 -7.79 -12.18
N LEU A 310 -18.24 -8.44 -12.62
CA LEU A 310 -16.88 -7.94 -12.38
C LEU A 310 -16.63 -6.66 -13.19
N TRP A 311 -17.05 -6.64 -14.45
CA TRP A 311 -16.96 -5.48 -15.33
C TRP A 311 -17.67 -4.27 -14.73
N GLU A 312 -18.92 -4.43 -14.30
CA GLU A 312 -19.70 -3.35 -13.69
C GLU A 312 -19.17 -2.92 -12.31
N ALA A 313 -18.58 -3.83 -11.53
CA ALA A 313 -17.91 -3.49 -10.29
C ALA A 313 -16.68 -2.59 -10.53
N LEU A 314 -15.87 -2.91 -11.54
CA LEU A 314 -14.71 -2.09 -11.92
C LEU A 314 -15.16 -0.72 -12.45
N LYS A 315 -16.21 -0.66 -13.26
CA LYS A 315 -16.80 0.63 -13.67
C LYS A 315 -17.29 1.45 -12.48
N SER A 316 -17.95 0.81 -11.52
CA SER A 316 -18.42 1.46 -10.29
C SER A 316 -17.26 1.96 -9.41
N ALA A 317 -16.09 1.31 -9.48
CA ALA A 317 -14.85 1.77 -8.86
C ALA A 317 -14.16 2.91 -9.63
N GLY A 318 -14.78 3.41 -10.70
CA GLY A 318 -14.31 4.54 -11.49
C GLY A 318 -13.25 4.18 -12.53
N TYR A 319 -13.31 2.96 -13.08
CA TYR A 319 -12.60 2.61 -14.30
C TYR A 319 -13.49 2.86 -15.54
N GLU A 320 -12.88 3.26 -16.65
CA GLU A 320 -13.57 3.64 -17.87
C GLU A 320 -13.25 2.66 -19.00
N GLU A 321 -14.29 2.09 -19.60
CA GLU A 321 -14.17 1.16 -20.73
C GLU A 321 -13.39 1.79 -21.90
N ASN A 322 -12.44 1.02 -22.45
CA ASN A 322 -11.53 1.44 -23.52
C ASN A 322 -10.60 2.61 -23.18
N LYS A 323 -10.48 2.98 -21.90
CA LYS A 323 -9.50 3.97 -21.41
C LYS A 323 -8.65 3.44 -20.27
N THR A 324 -9.29 2.90 -19.24
CA THR A 324 -8.66 2.31 -18.06
C THR A 324 -9.22 0.94 -17.70
N LEU A 325 -10.24 0.45 -18.41
CA LEU A 325 -10.76 -0.91 -18.30
C LEU A 325 -10.80 -1.57 -19.67
N PHE A 326 -10.16 -2.74 -19.78
CA PHE A 326 -10.01 -3.47 -21.02
C PHE A 326 -10.32 -4.95 -20.83
N ALA A 327 -10.92 -5.55 -21.85
CA ALA A 327 -11.02 -7.00 -21.97
C ALA A 327 -9.91 -7.52 -22.88
N PHE A 328 -9.41 -8.72 -22.58
CA PHE A 328 -8.51 -9.46 -23.45
C PHE A 328 -9.17 -10.78 -23.87
N PRO A 329 -10.16 -10.77 -24.79
CA PRO A 329 -10.72 -12.01 -25.32
C PRO A 329 -9.78 -12.63 -26.35
N TYR A 330 -9.63 -13.96 -26.31
CA TYR A 330 -8.67 -14.68 -27.15
C TYR A 330 -9.18 -16.07 -27.58
N GLN A 331 -8.52 -16.68 -28.56
CA GLN A 331 -8.79 -18.06 -28.96
C GLN A 331 -8.23 -19.02 -27.90
N TRP A 332 -9.04 -19.27 -26.87
CA TRP A 332 -8.65 -20.05 -25.69
C TRP A 332 -8.30 -21.51 -25.97
N ARG A 333 -8.60 -22.05 -27.17
CA ARG A 333 -8.22 -23.41 -27.55
C ARG A 333 -6.71 -23.57 -27.67
N LEU A 334 -6.01 -22.54 -28.16
CA LEU A 334 -4.56 -22.55 -28.37
C LEU A 334 -3.76 -22.61 -27.06
N SER A 335 -2.46 -22.91 -27.16
CA SER A 335 -1.55 -22.92 -26.01
C SER A 335 -1.57 -21.59 -25.23
N ASN A 336 -1.48 -21.69 -23.91
CA ASN A 336 -1.29 -20.58 -22.99
C ASN A 336 0.04 -19.84 -23.25
N SER A 337 1.06 -20.55 -23.76
CA SER A 337 2.32 -19.90 -24.19
C SER A 337 2.11 -19.00 -25.41
N TYR A 338 1.25 -19.41 -26.33
CA TYR A 338 0.87 -18.55 -27.47
C TYR A 338 -0.01 -17.38 -27.00
N THR A 339 -0.94 -17.64 -26.08
CA THR A 339 -1.78 -16.60 -25.48
C THR A 339 -0.97 -15.55 -24.73
N ALA A 340 0.13 -15.94 -24.07
CA ALA A 340 1.06 -15.01 -23.41
C ALA A 340 1.67 -13.99 -24.38
N ILE A 341 1.98 -14.40 -25.61
CA ILE A 341 2.47 -13.50 -26.67
C ILE A 341 1.38 -12.49 -27.04
N LEU A 342 0.14 -12.95 -27.21
CA LEU A 342 -0.99 -12.07 -27.50
C LEU A 342 -1.29 -11.11 -26.33
N LEU A 343 -1.09 -11.56 -25.09
CA LEU A 343 -1.26 -10.72 -23.91
C LEU A 343 -0.22 -9.60 -23.87
N LYS A 344 1.05 -9.88 -24.21
CA LYS A 344 2.09 -8.86 -24.38
C LYS A 344 1.65 -7.77 -25.35
N ASP A 345 1.13 -8.16 -26.53
CA ASP A 345 0.66 -7.21 -27.54
C ASP A 345 -0.53 -6.39 -27.00
N LYS A 346 -1.44 -7.02 -26.26
CA LYS A 346 -2.57 -6.33 -25.64
C LYS A 346 -2.13 -5.33 -24.57
N ILE A 347 -1.17 -5.68 -23.73
CA ILE A 347 -0.60 -4.77 -22.72
C ILE A 347 0.03 -3.57 -23.42
N GLN A 348 0.78 -3.78 -24.49
CA GLN A 348 1.36 -2.68 -25.27
C GLN A 348 0.29 -1.78 -25.90
N GLU A 349 -0.79 -2.35 -26.45
CA GLU A 349 -1.94 -1.60 -26.95
C GLU A 349 -2.54 -0.72 -25.86
N VAL A 350 -2.79 -1.28 -24.67
CA VAL A 350 -3.35 -0.56 -23.52
C VAL A 350 -2.43 0.56 -23.06
N LYS A 351 -1.12 0.30 -22.94
CA LYS A 351 -0.10 1.30 -22.58
C LYS A 351 -0.10 2.50 -23.53
N ASN A 352 -0.28 2.25 -24.82
CA ASN A 352 -0.38 3.31 -25.82
C ASN A 352 -1.68 4.13 -25.68
N ILE A 353 -2.77 3.56 -25.18
CA ILE A 353 -4.05 4.25 -24.96
C ILE A 353 -4.00 5.10 -23.68
N CYS A 354 -3.57 4.51 -22.56
CA CYS A 354 -3.53 5.17 -21.25
C CYS A 354 -2.36 6.15 -21.08
N GLN A 355 -1.33 6.08 -21.94
CA GLN A 355 -0.04 6.74 -21.73
C GLN A 355 0.50 6.42 -20.32
N CYS A 356 0.63 5.13 -20.03
CA CYS A 356 1.04 4.59 -18.75
C CYS A 356 2.13 3.52 -18.92
N ASP A 357 2.90 3.29 -17.85
CA ASP A 357 4.07 2.42 -17.87
C ASP A 357 3.73 0.97 -17.52
N GLN A 358 2.69 0.76 -16.70
CA GLN A 358 2.27 -0.54 -16.19
C GLN A 358 0.75 -0.72 -16.27
N VAL A 359 0.29 -1.96 -16.14
CA VAL A 359 -1.13 -2.34 -16.11
C VAL A 359 -1.40 -3.30 -14.95
N ASP A 360 -2.66 -3.38 -14.53
CA ASP A 360 -3.15 -4.41 -13.61
C ASP A 360 -3.83 -5.55 -14.38
N LEU A 361 -3.49 -6.80 -14.04
CA LEU A 361 -4.08 -7.98 -14.65
C LEU A 361 -5.07 -8.66 -13.69
N VAL A 362 -6.34 -8.73 -14.08
CA VAL A 362 -7.36 -9.54 -13.38
C VAL A 362 -7.62 -10.79 -14.19
N THR A 363 -7.14 -11.92 -13.70
CA THR A 363 -7.06 -13.16 -14.47
C THR A 363 -7.97 -14.22 -13.86
N HIS A 364 -8.75 -14.93 -14.69
CA HIS A 364 -9.67 -15.96 -14.23
C HIS A 364 -9.29 -17.34 -14.75
N SER A 365 -9.26 -18.33 -13.85
CA SER A 365 -9.06 -19.74 -14.19
C SER A 365 -7.79 -19.90 -15.05
N MET A 366 -7.90 -20.50 -16.24
CA MET A 366 -6.82 -20.69 -17.21
C MET A 366 -6.15 -19.37 -17.65
N GLY A 367 -6.85 -18.24 -17.66
CA GLY A 367 -6.28 -16.95 -18.03
C GLY A 367 -5.10 -16.54 -17.15
N GLY A 368 -5.10 -16.96 -15.89
CA GLY A 368 -3.97 -16.76 -14.99
C GLY A 368 -2.72 -17.55 -15.41
N LEU A 369 -2.88 -18.70 -16.06
CA LEU A 369 -1.74 -19.45 -16.60
C LEU A 369 -1.11 -18.74 -17.79
N ALA A 370 -1.91 -18.12 -18.67
CA ALA A 370 -1.41 -17.28 -19.76
C ALA A 370 -0.66 -16.05 -19.22
N ALA A 371 -1.19 -15.38 -18.20
CA ALA A 371 -0.52 -14.25 -17.55
C ALA A 371 0.80 -14.67 -16.86
N LYS A 372 0.80 -15.79 -16.14
CA LYS A 372 2.02 -16.39 -15.58
C LYS A 372 3.07 -16.67 -16.66
N ALA A 373 2.65 -17.30 -17.76
CA ALA A 373 3.54 -17.60 -18.87
C ALA A 373 4.16 -16.33 -19.48
N TYR A 374 3.42 -15.22 -19.56
CA TYR A 374 3.96 -13.94 -20.02
C TYR A 374 5.02 -13.39 -19.04
N ILE A 375 4.68 -13.26 -17.76
CA ILE A 375 5.56 -12.65 -16.75
C ILE A 375 6.84 -13.49 -16.55
N GLN A 376 6.73 -14.82 -16.62
CA GLN A 376 7.87 -15.73 -16.45
C GLN A 376 8.71 -15.89 -17.73
N SER A 377 8.30 -15.28 -18.85
CA SER A 377 9.02 -15.30 -20.13
C SER A 377 10.22 -14.35 -20.13
N ASN A 378 11.10 -14.49 -21.13
CA ASN A 378 12.19 -13.54 -21.36
C ASN A 378 11.72 -12.24 -22.05
N ASP A 379 10.45 -12.19 -22.44
CA ASP A 379 9.81 -11.07 -23.14
C ASP A 379 9.08 -10.11 -22.20
N TYR A 380 9.07 -10.40 -20.89
CA TYR A 380 8.42 -9.57 -19.88
C TYR A 380 9.14 -8.22 -19.76
N GLN A 381 8.38 -7.12 -19.81
CA GLN A 381 8.95 -5.77 -19.88
C GLN A 381 8.82 -4.99 -18.57
N ASN A 382 8.54 -5.67 -17.45
CA ASN A 382 8.21 -5.02 -16.16
C ASN A 382 7.00 -4.08 -16.27
N ASP A 383 6.02 -4.46 -17.10
CA ASP A 383 4.86 -3.67 -17.49
C ASP A 383 3.54 -4.14 -16.85
N VAL A 384 3.63 -5.01 -15.83
CA VAL A 384 2.52 -5.41 -14.96
C VAL A 384 2.83 -4.93 -13.53
N ASP A 385 1.92 -4.14 -12.94
CA ASP A 385 2.02 -3.68 -11.54
C ASP A 385 1.45 -4.75 -10.59
N GLN A 386 0.16 -5.08 -10.76
CA GLN A 386 -0.50 -6.12 -9.98
C GLN A 386 -1.01 -7.28 -10.84
N LEU A 387 -0.94 -8.48 -10.27
CA LEU A 387 -1.50 -9.70 -10.84
C LEU A 387 -2.49 -10.34 -9.87
N ILE A 388 -3.76 -10.33 -10.25
CA ILE A 388 -4.86 -10.86 -9.46
C ILE A 388 -5.34 -12.16 -10.09
N PHE A 389 -5.26 -13.25 -9.33
CA PHE A 389 -5.74 -14.57 -9.74
C PHE A 389 -7.12 -14.85 -9.15
N LEU A 390 -8.07 -15.23 -10.01
CA LEU A 390 -9.39 -15.71 -9.64
C LEU A 390 -9.47 -17.21 -9.96
N GLY A 391 -9.22 -18.06 -8.96
CA GLY A 391 -9.32 -19.52 -9.10
C GLY A 391 -8.39 -20.14 -10.15
N THR A 392 -7.16 -19.63 -10.32
CA THR A 392 -6.21 -20.15 -11.30
C THR A 392 -5.66 -21.52 -10.91
N PRO A 393 -5.71 -22.54 -11.79
CA PRO A 393 -5.24 -23.89 -11.50
C PRO A 393 -3.71 -23.98 -11.63
N HIS A 394 -2.97 -23.39 -10.69
CA HIS A 394 -1.51 -23.28 -10.77
C HIS A 394 -0.78 -24.61 -10.94
N LYS A 395 -1.34 -25.72 -10.42
CA LYS A 395 -0.80 -27.08 -10.55
C LYS A 395 -1.67 -27.99 -11.43
N GLY A 396 -2.57 -27.40 -12.19
CA GLY A 396 -3.55 -28.09 -13.03
C GLY A 396 -4.86 -28.39 -12.31
N SER A 397 -5.78 -29.03 -13.01
CA SER A 397 -7.11 -29.40 -12.52
C SER A 397 -7.38 -30.86 -12.81
N THR A 398 -7.67 -31.65 -11.78
CA THR A 398 -8.05 -33.07 -11.93
C THR A 398 -9.23 -33.24 -12.88
N LYS A 399 -10.13 -32.25 -12.98
CA LYS A 399 -11.26 -32.26 -13.90
C LYS A 399 -10.84 -32.22 -15.38
N ALA A 400 -9.69 -31.63 -15.71
CA ALA A 400 -9.19 -31.55 -17.09
C ALA A 400 -8.89 -32.94 -17.68
N TYR A 401 -8.58 -33.92 -16.83
CA TYR A 401 -8.38 -35.31 -17.21
C TYR A 401 -9.57 -35.88 -18.00
N LEU A 402 -10.78 -35.52 -17.60
CA LEU A 402 -12.03 -36.07 -18.14
C LEU A 402 -12.24 -35.59 -19.58
N ALA A 403 -11.95 -34.31 -19.83
CA ALA A 403 -12.03 -33.73 -21.16
C ALA A 403 -10.91 -34.29 -22.05
N TRP A 404 -9.70 -34.43 -21.50
CA TRP A 404 -8.52 -34.88 -22.25
C TRP A 404 -8.59 -36.36 -22.65
N GLU A 405 -8.92 -37.24 -21.71
CA GLU A 405 -8.89 -38.70 -21.93
C GLU A 405 -10.21 -39.25 -22.45
N GLY A 406 -11.33 -38.58 -22.24
CA GLY A 406 -12.66 -39.08 -22.65
C GLY A 406 -13.53 -38.09 -23.41
N GLY A 407 -13.11 -36.83 -23.57
CA GLY A 407 -13.99 -35.80 -24.13
C GLY A 407 -15.21 -35.51 -23.26
N GLU A 408 -15.10 -35.71 -21.94
CA GLU A 408 -16.19 -35.55 -20.97
C GLU A 408 -15.97 -34.37 -20.01
N PHE A 409 -17.02 -33.60 -19.72
CA PHE A 409 -16.94 -32.44 -18.82
C PHE A 409 -17.59 -32.64 -17.45
N GLY A 410 -18.42 -33.68 -17.31
CA GLY A 410 -19.00 -34.12 -16.04
C GLY A 410 -20.51 -34.07 -15.91
N PRO A 411 -21.01 -34.48 -14.74
CA PRO A 411 -22.44 -34.75 -14.55
C PRO A 411 -23.25 -33.51 -14.17
N LYS A 412 -22.61 -32.40 -13.73
CA LYS A 412 -23.33 -31.20 -13.27
C LYS A 412 -24.03 -30.51 -14.44
N ILE A 413 -25.05 -29.70 -14.14
CA ILE A 413 -25.84 -29.00 -15.19
C ILE A 413 -24.94 -28.12 -16.07
N LYS A 414 -24.00 -27.38 -15.47
CA LYS A 414 -23.03 -26.56 -16.20
C LYS A 414 -22.15 -27.42 -17.12
N ASP A 415 -21.74 -28.59 -16.66
CA ASP A 415 -20.91 -29.53 -17.41
C ASP A 415 -21.66 -30.10 -18.62
N LYS A 416 -22.96 -30.37 -18.48
CA LYS A 416 -23.81 -30.81 -19.61
C LYS A 416 -23.98 -29.73 -20.68
N ILE A 417 -24.03 -28.46 -20.29
CA ILE A 417 -24.04 -27.34 -21.23
C ILE A 417 -22.71 -27.31 -21.99
N GLN A 418 -21.58 -27.40 -21.27
CA GLN A 418 -20.25 -27.48 -21.88
C GLN A 418 -20.10 -28.69 -22.82
N GLN A 419 -20.56 -29.86 -22.40
CA GLN A 419 -20.58 -31.07 -23.22
C GLN A 419 -21.31 -30.86 -24.53
N ARG A 420 -22.49 -30.20 -24.48
CA ARG A 420 -23.29 -29.94 -25.68
C ARG A 420 -22.60 -28.97 -26.64
N ILE A 421 -21.98 -27.91 -26.11
CA ILE A 421 -21.21 -26.94 -26.90
C ILE A 421 -20.09 -27.67 -27.65
N PHE A 422 -19.28 -28.43 -26.93
CA PHE A 422 -18.15 -29.16 -27.52
C PHE A 422 -18.62 -30.23 -28.51
N ALA A 423 -19.75 -30.90 -28.27
CA ALA A 423 -20.32 -31.87 -29.21
C ALA A 423 -20.74 -31.21 -30.53
N VAL A 424 -21.38 -30.04 -30.48
CA VAL A 424 -21.74 -29.28 -31.67
C VAL A 424 -20.49 -28.79 -32.42
N GLU A 425 -19.48 -28.31 -31.70
CA GLU A 425 -18.23 -27.88 -32.31
C GLU A 425 -17.46 -29.04 -32.95
N ALA A 426 -17.41 -30.19 -32.28
CA ALA A 426 -16.78 -31.40 -32.81
C ALA A 426 -17.43 -31.81 -34.14
N ASP A 427 -18.77 -31.90 -34.17
CA ASP A 427 -19.53 -32.25 -35.38
C ASP A 427 -19.33 -31.22 -36.51
N PHE A 428 -19.44 -29.92 -36.19
CA PHE A 428 -19.22 -28.85 -37.16
C PHE A 428 -17.82 -28.87 -37.79
N ASN A 429 -16.81 -29.25 -37.00
CA ASN A 429 -15.42 -29.34 -37.46
C ASN A 429 -15.06 -30.75 -38.00
N GLY A 430 -16.02 -31.67 -38.11
CA GLY A 430 -15.82 -33.01 -38.68
C GLY A 430 -15.12 -34.01 -37.76
N TYR A 431 -15.00 -33.71 -36.47
CA TYR A 431 -14.49 -34.63 -35.45
C TYR A 431 -15.67 -35.45 -34.93
N GLY A 432 -15.82 -36.69 -35.40
CA GLY A 432 -16.96 -37.56 -35.04
C GLY A 432 -17.14 -37.88 -33.54
N SER A 433 -16.30 -37.34 -32.65
CA SER A 433 -16.50 -37.34 -31.20
C SER A 433 -15.81 -36.14 -30.54
N VAL A 434 -16.25 -35.78 -29.32
CA VAL A 434 -15.61 -34.73 -28.52
C VAL A 434 -14.18 -35.13 -28.13
N PHE A 435 -13.95 -36.41 -27.83
CA PHE A 435 -12.60 -36.91 -27.57
C PHE A 435 -11.66 -36.66 -28.76
N LYS A 436 -12.09 -37.01 -29.98
CA LYS A 436 -11.32 -36.75 -31.20
C LYS A 436 -11.13 -35.24 -31.44
N TYR A 437 -12.09 -34.41 -31.04
CA TYR A 437 -11.96 -32.95 -31.14
C TYR A 437 -10.90 -32.41 -30.16
N VAL A 438 -10.94 -32.82 -28.90
CA VAL A 438 -9.99 -32.39 -27.87
C VAL A 438 -8.56 -32.90 -28.17
N ARG A 439 -8.43 -34.15 -28.65
CA ARG A 439 -7.13 -34.79 -28.95
C ARG A 439 -6.59 -34.49 -30.36
N GLY A 440 -7.48 -34.21 -31.31
CA GLY A 440 -7.17 -34.27 -32.74
C GLY A 440 -6.71 -32.96 -33.39
N LEU A 441 -6.84 -31.79 -32.75
CA LEU A 441 -6.26 -30.45 -33.09
C LEU A 441 -6.87 -29.35 -32.18
N PRO A 442 -6.51 -28.06 -32.35
CA PRO A 442 -5.53 -27.30 -31.56
C PRO A 442 -5.94 -26.98 -30.10
N MET A 443 -6.63 -27.87 -29.36
CA MET A 443 -6.99 -27.66 -27.94
C MET A 443 -5.84 -27.91 -26.95
N GLN A 444 -4.64 -27.39 -27.26
CA GLN A 444 -3.45 -27.53 -26.40
C GLN A 444 -3.67 -26.97 -24.99
N SER A 445 -4.49 -25.93 -24.87
CA SER A 445 -4.94 -25.38 -23.57
C SER A 445 -5.48 -26.43 -22.60
N VAL A 446 -6.23 -27.43 -23.09
CA VAL A 446 -6.81 -28.49 -22.25
C VAL A 446 -5.71 -29.42 -21.74
N GLN A 447 -4.73 -29.76 -22.58
CA GLN A 447 -3.55 -30.50 -22.17
C GLN A 447 -2.76 -29.74 -21.08
N GLU A 448 -2.62 -28.44 -21.26
CA GLU A 448 -1.89 -27.56 -20.34
C GLU A 448 -2.63 -27.31 -19.01
N LEU A 449 -3.89 -27.78 -18.88
CA LEU A 449 -4.63 -27.81 -17.62
C LEU A 449 -4.49 -29.13 -16.85
N LEU A 450 -3.85 -30.16 -17.43
CA LEU A 450 -3.66 -31.44 -16.76
C LEU A 450 -2.79 -31.29 -15.49
N PRO A 451 -3.08 -32.03 -14.41
CA PRO A 451 -2.32 -31.88 -13.18
C PRO A 451 -0.85 -32.33 -13.27
N ILE A 452 -0.02 -31.69 -12.44
CA ILE A 452 1.39 -32.07 -12.17
C ILE A 452 1.57 -32.63 -10.76
N TYR A 453 0.52 -33.23 -10.20
CA TYR A 453 0.49 -33.89 -8.89
C TYR A 453 -0.18 -35.25 -9.03
N ASP A 454 -0.21 -36.03 -7.95
CA ASP A 454 -0.83 -37.36 -7.97
C ASP A 454 -2.37 -37.23 -7.87
N TYR A 455 -3.10 -37.64 -8.91
CA TYR A 455 -4.57 -37.47 -8.99
C TYR A 455 -5.36 -38.69 -9.48
N LEU A 456 -4.70 -39.76 -9.93
CA LEU A 456 -5.37 -41.01 -10.31
C LEU A 456 -5.15 -42.06 -9.22
N ARG A 457 -6.24 -42.62 -8.70
CA ARG A 457 -6.24 -43.68 -7.69
C ARG A 457 -6.77 -44.97 -8.30
N ASP A 458 -5.98 -46.04 -8.24
CA ASP A 458 -6.43 -47.35 -8.71
C ASP A 458 -7.53 -47.90 -7.80
N LYS A 459 -8.65 -48.33 -8.39
CA LYS A 459 -9.80 -48.85 -7.62
C LYS A 459 -9.42 -50.06 -6.74
N ASP A 460 -8.70 -51.02 -7.30
CA ASP A 460 -8.50 -52.32 -6.65
C ASP A 460 -7.47 -52.25 -5.50
N THR A 461 -6.43 -51.43 -5.67
CA THR A 461 -5.36 -51.28 -4.67
C THR A 461 -5.56 -50.08 -3.75
N MET A 462 -6.46 -49.15 -4.12
CA MET A 462 -6.62 -47.82 -3.52
C MET A 462 -5.33 -46.98 -3.53
N GLN A 463 -4.32 -47.39 -4.31
CA GLN A 463 -3.05 -46.72 -4.40
C GLN A 463 -3.18 -45.50 -5.31
N LEU A 464 -2.69 -44.36 -4.84
CA LEU A 464 -2.53 -43.17 -5.67
C LEU A 464 -1.29 -43.35 -6.54
N ARG A 465 -1.45 -43.18 -7.86
CA ARG A 465 -0.34 -43.30 -8.81
C ARG A 465 0.60 -42.11 -8.67
N ALA A 466 1.89 -42.33 -8.80
CA ALA A 466 2.90 -41.29 -8.75
C ALA A 466 3.10 -40.64 -10.14
N TYR A 467 2.82 -39.34 -10.25
CA TYR A 467 3.10 -38.55 -11.44
C TYR A 467 4.63 -38.51 -11.71
N PRO A 468 5.10 -38.63 -12.97
CA PRO A 468 4.35 -38.71 -14.23
C PRO A 468 4.07 -40.14 -14.74
N ASN A 469 4.31 -41.19 -13.94
CA ASN A 469 4.22 -42.57 -14.42
C ASN A 469 2.75 -43.01 -14.58
N ASN A 470 2.38 -43.49 -15.77
CA ASN A 470 0.98 -43.81 -16.13
C ASN A 470 0.03 -42.60 -15.95
N TYR A 471 0.52 -41.42 -16.34
CA TYR A 471 -0.23 -40.17 -16.44
C TYR A 471 0.00 -39.50 -17.80
N PRO A 472 -0.95 -38.67 -18.25
CA PRO A 472 -0.65 -37.68 -19.28
C PRO A 472 0.23 -36.57 -18.67
N VAL A 473 1.33 -36.24 -19.35
CA VAL A 473 2.35 -35.29 -18.88
C VAL A 473 1.99 -33.85 -19.28
N ASN A 474 2.23 -32.90 -18.37
CA ASN A 474 2.04 -31.46 -18.61
C ASN A 474 3.35 -30.68 -18.43
N THR A 475 4.16 -30.67 -19.48
CA THR A 475 5.45 -29.98 -19.49
C THR A 475 5.32 -28.46 -19.32
N PHE A 476 4.21 -27.86 -19.77
CA PHE A 476 3.96 -26.44 -19.59
C PHE A 476 3.85 -26.07 -18.11
N LEU A 477 3.01 -26.77 -17.35
CA LEU A 477 2.88 -26.48 -15.91
C LEU A 477 4.11 -26.90 -15.12
N GLU A 478 4.81 -27.97 -15.50
CA GLU A 478 6.10 -28.33 -14.89
C GLU A 478 7.09 -27.16 -15.00
N LEU A 479 7.19 -26.54 -16.18
CA LEU A 479 8.06 -25.38 -16.40
C LEU A 479 7.61 -24.16 -15.59
N LEU A 480 6.32 -23.80 -15.60
CA LEU A 480 5.82 -22.65 -14.85
C LEU A 480 5.94 -22.80 -13.32
N ASN A 481 6.04 -24.02 -12.81
CA ASN A 481 6.18 -24.34 -11.38
C ASN A 481 7.60 -24.70 -10.97
N ASN A 482 8.58 -24.62 -11.88
CA ASN A 482 9.98 -24.74 -11.51
C ASN A 482 10.38 -23.56 -10.61
N GLN A 483 11.19 -23.82 -9.59
CA GLN A 483 11.67 -22.85 -8.61
C GLN A 483 12.22 -21.57 -9.26
N SER A 484 13.10 -21.70 -10.26
CA SER A 484 13.69 -20.54 -10.94
C SER A 484 12.67 -19.69 -11.71
N GLN A 485 11.60 -20.31 -12.18
CA GLN A 485 10.51 -19.61 -12.86
C GLN A 485 9.58 -18.93 -11.84
N LEU A 486 9.33 -19.55 -10.69
CA LEU A 486 8.51 -18.95 -9.63
C LEU A 486 9.18 -17.70 -9.04
N GLU A 487 10.51 -17.69 -8.91
CA GLU A 487 11.28 -16.54 -8.43
C GLU A 487 11.08 -15.28 -9.30
N LYS A 488 10.80 -15.44 -10.60
CA LYS A 488 10.48 -14.32 -11.50
C LYS A 488 9.17 -13.60 -11.14
N LEU A 489 8.30 -14.21 -10.34
CA LEU A 489 7.05 -13.60 -9.89
C LEU A 489 7.24 -12.71 -8.65
N ASN A 490 8.40 -12.78 -7.98
CA ASN A 490 8.65 -12.01 -6.76
C ASN A 490 8.70 -10.49 -6.97
N SER A 491 8.87 -10.04 -8.22
CA SER A 491 8.83 -8.62 -8.59
C SER A 491 7.43 -8.06 -8.77
N ILE A 492 6.39 -8.90 -8.68
CA ILE A 492 4.99 -8.53 -8.94
C ILE A 492 4.17 -8.63 -7.65
N ASN A 493 3.30 -7.67 -7.43
CA ASN A 493 2.32 -7.75 -6.34
C ASN A 493 1.19 -8.71 -6.73
N ILE A 494 1.15 -9.89 -6.10
CA ILE A 494 0.20 -10.96 -6.43
C ILE A 494 -0.90 -11.07 -5.38
N THR A 495 -2.15 -11.04 -5.84
CA THR A 495 -3.33 -11.36 -5.02
C THR A 495 -4.00 -12.63 -5.53
N ASN A 496 -4.16 -13.62 -4.64
CA ASN A 496 -4.89 -14.86 -4.95
C ASN A 496 -6.29 -14.81 -4.32
N ILE A 497 -7.32 -14.84 -5.15
CA ILE A 497 -8.71 -14.96 -4.73
C ILE A 497 -9.18 -16.39 -5.01
N LEU A 498 -9.36 -17.13 -3.93
CA LEU A 498 -9.91 -18.48 -3.93
C LEU A 498 -11.33 -18.41 -3.36
N ALA A 499 -12.31 -18.93 -4.10
CA ALA A 499 -13.67 -19.05 -3.59
C ALA A 499 -13.84 -20.43 -2.92
N ASP A 500 -14.23 -20.44 -1.65
CA ASP A 500 -14.81 -21.62 -1.00
C ASP A 500 -16.33 -21.58 -1.23
N ALA A 501 -16.85 -22.56 -1.98
CA ALA A 501 -18.28 -22.66 -2.32
C ALA A 501 -19.03 -23.65 -1.41
N GLY A 502 -18.51 -23.97 -0.22
CA GLY A 502 -19.19 -24.87 0.70
C GLY A 502 -19.13 -26.34 0.26
N SER A 503 -20.26 -27.04 0.20
CA SER A 503 -20.31 -28.50 -0.02
C SER A 503 -19.87 -28.98 -1.42
N ASP A 504 -19.62 -28.07 -2.36
CA ASP A 504 -19.08 -28.36 -3.69
C ASP A 504 -17.55 -28.32 -3.67
N SER A 505 -16.93 -29.37 -3.12
CA SER A 505 -15.47 -29.49 -3.08
C SER A 505 -14.86 -29.74 -4.46
N THR A 506 -13.70 -29.12 -4.74
CA THR A 506 -12.87 -29.42 -5.91
C THR A 506 -12.48 -30.89 -5.93
N ILE A 507 -12.64 -31.54 -7.08
CA ILE A 507 -12.20 -32.93 -7.28
C ILE A 507 -10.67 -32.94 -7.19
N ASN A 508 -10.12 -33.58 -6.16
CA ASN A 508 -8.68 -33.65 -5.95
C ASN A 508 -8.07 -34.91 -6.56
N ASN A 509 -8.79 -36.03 -6.53
CA ASN A 509 -8.37 -37.30 -7.14
C ASN A 509 -9.57 -37.98 -7.83
N LEU A 510 -9.28 -38.84 -8.80
CA LEU A 510 -10.25 -39.67 -9.50
C LEU A 510 -9.92 -41.13 -9.26
N ARG A 511 -10.92 -41.91 -8.86
CA ARG A 511 -10.81 -43.36 -8.79
C ARG A 511 -10.96 -43.93 -10.20
N VAL A 512 -10.00 -44.72 -10.65
CA VAL A 512 -9.97 -45.27 -12.01
C VAL A 512 -9.95 -46.79 -12.04
N VAL A 513 -10.51 -47.34 -13.12
CA VAL A 513 -10.48 -48.76 -13.46
C VAL A 513 -9.84 -48.98 -14.83
N GLU A 514 -9.17 -50.12 -15.01
CA GLU A 514 -8.71 -50.53 -16.34
C GLU A 514 -9.91 -50.89 -17.22
N LYS A 515 -9.97 -50.29 -18.41
CA LYS A 515 -10.98 -50.58 -19.42
C LYS A 515 -10.44 -50.20 -20.79
N GLU A 516 -10.50 -51.13 -21.73
CA GLU A 516 -10.05 -50.88 -23.10
C GLU A 516 -11.15 -50.22 -23.94
N PHE A 517 -10.79 -49.16 -24.66
CA PHE A 517 -11.66 -48.46 -25.60
C PHE A 517 -11.04 -48.51 -27.00
N ILE A 518 -11.88 -48.74 -28.02
CA ILE A 518 -11.45 -48.94 -29.41
C ILE A 518 -10.79 -47.68 -30.01
N ASP A 519 -11.22 -46.49 -29.58
CA ASP A 519 -10.77 -45.21 -30.10
C ASP A 519 -9.61 -44.57 -29.30
N GLY A 520 -9.05 -45.28 -28.31
CA GLY A 520 -7.94 -44.76 -27.47
C GLY A 520 -8.36 -43.84 -26.34
N GLU A 521 -9.66 -43.79 -26.01
CA GLU A 521 -10.17 -43.10 -24.83
C GLU A 521 -9.67 -43.78 -23.55
N TRP A 522 -9.46 -42.97 -22.50
CA TRP A 522 -9.11 -43.45 -21.16
C TRP A 522 -7.84 -44.30 -21.11
N GLU A 523 -6.83 -43.94 -21.89
CA GLU A 523 -5.51 -44.59 -21.95
C GLU A 523 -4.91 -44.79 -20.55
N HIS A 524 -5.13 -43.82 -19.66
CA HIS A 524 -4.62 -43.85 -18.29
C HIS A 524 -5.65 -44.32 -17.25
N GLY A 525 -6.82 -44.83 -17.64
CA GLY A 525 -7.85 -45.39 -16.75
C GLY A 525 -9.20 -44.69 -16.81
N TYR A 526 -10.27 -45.48 -16.74
CA TYR A 526 -11.64 -44.98 -16.79
C TYR A 526 -12.15 -44.57 -15.39
N PRO A 527 -12.65 -43.34 -15.19
CA PRO A 527 -13.22 -42.89 -13.92
C PRO A 527 -14.42 -43.73 -13.47
N GLU A 528 -14.33 -44.31 -12.27
CA GLU A 528 -15.39 -45.11 -11.69
C GLU A 528 -16.59 -44.23 -11.27
N HIS A 529 -17.82 -44.69 -11.54
CA HIS A 529 -19.08 -44.05 -11.12
C HIS A 529 -19.26 -42.56 -11.52
N TYR A 530 -18.43 -42.05 -12.43
CA TYR A 530 -18.41 -40.64 -12.79
C TYR A 530 -19.71 -40.11 -13.42
N SER A 531 -20.45 -40.95 -14.13
CA SER A 531 -21.70 -40.59 -14.79
C SER A 531 -22.92 -40.46 -13.85
N LEU A 532 -22.78 -40.80 -12.57
CA LEU A 532 -23.85 -40.78 -11.57
C LEU A 532 -23.75 -39.52 -10.69
N PRO A 533 -24.74 -38.62 -10.68
CA PRO A 533 -24.64 -37.31 -10.02
C PRO A 533 -24.57 -37.32 -8.48
N PHE A 534 -24.72 -38.49 -7.84
CA PHE A 534 -24.82 -38.63 -6.38
C PHE A 534 -23.89 -39.71 -5.81
N THR A 535 -22.79 -40.03 -6.50
CA THR A 535 -21.81 -41.02 -6.04
C THR A 535 -20.51 -40.37 -5.57
N ASP A 536 -19.75 -41.10 -4.76
CA ASP A 536 -18.37 -40.75 -4.45
C ASP A 536 -17.56 -40.70 -5.76
N HIS A 537 -16.97 -39.53 -6.05
CA HIS A 537 -16.20 -39.27 -7.26
C HIS A 537 -14.68 -39.26 -7.00
N GLY A 538 -14.23 -39.65 -5.79
CA GLY A 538 -12.81 -39.70 -5.43
C GLY A 538 -12.53 -39.64 -3.94
#